data_AF-A0A8C0R4X8-F1
#
_entry.id   AF-A0A8C0R4X8-F1
#
_cell.length_a   1.000
_cell.length_b   1.000
_cell.length_c   1.000
_cell.angle_alpha   90.00
_cell.angle_beta   90.00
_cell.angle_gamma   90.00
#
_symmetry.space_group_name_H-M   'P 1'
#
loop_
_entity.id
_entity.type
_entity.pdbx_description
1 polymer ?
#
loop_
_entity_poly.entity_id
_entity_poly.type
_entity_poly.pdbx_seq_one_letter_code
_entity_poly.pdbx_strand_id
1 'polypeptide(L)'
;GCEVPSQWFWWHWKGEGLPQYEQFMSENYPPGFSYADFGPQFTARFFHPDTWADLFQAAGARYVVLTTKHHEGFTNWPSSVSWNWNSNDVGPHRDLVGELGRALRKRNIRYGLYHSLLEWFHPLYLLDKKNNFKTQFFVRAKTMPELYDLVNRYEPDLIWSDGEWECPDTYWNSTEFLSWLYNDSPVKDHVVVNDRWGQNCSCHHGGYYNCQDKYKPESLPDHKWEMCTSIDKVSWGYRRNMVMSDVASECEIISELVQTVSLGGNYLLNIGPTKDGLIVPIFQERLLSIGKWLSINGEAIYASKPWRVQLEKNTTSVWYTSRGMTVYAIFLRWPENGVLSLKSPVTTSTTQITMLGIQKDLKWSTEPEGLLIYLPQLSLFTLPVEFGWTIKLTGVE
;
A
#
# COMPACT_ATOMS: atom_id res chain seq x y z
N GLY A 1 -18.36 -11.21 17.57
CA GLY A 1 -17.75 -9.88 17.42
C GLY A 1 -17.66 -9.60 15.95
N CYS A 2 -18.21 -8.48 15.49
CA CYS A 2 -18.28 -8.14 14.07
C CYS A 2 -16.87 -7.91 13.48
N GLU A 3 -16.42 -8.80 12.61
CA GLU A 3 -15.29 -8.63 11.70
C GLU A 3 -15.75 -7.73 10.54
N VAL A 4 -15.71 -6.40 10.68
CA VAL A 4 -16.18 -5.53 9.61
C VAL A 4 -15.23 -4.34 9.40
N PRO A 5 -14.96 -3.93 8.15
CA PRO A 5 -14.04 -2.83 7.87
C PRO A 5 -14.54 -1.51 8.47
N SER A 6 -13.71 -0.88 9.28
CA SER A 6 -14.09 0.32 10.05
C SER A 6 -14.30 1.55 9.16
N GLN A 7 -13.60 1.66 8.05
CA GLN A 7 -13.71 2.78 7.11
C GLN A 7 -15.02 2.76 6.30
N TRP A 8 -15.77 1.65 6.33
CA TRP A 8 -17.12 1.53 5.73
C TRP A 8 -18.27 1.72 6.72
N PHE A 9 -17.97 2.15 7.95
CA PHE A 9 -18.95 2.24 9.03
C PHE A 9 -20.21 3.02 8.64
N TRP A 10 -20.07 4.20 8.01
CA TRP A 10 -21.23 5.01 7.66
C TRP A 10 -22.14 4.32 6.63
N TRP A 11 -21.54 3.67 5.62
CA TRP A 11 -22.29 2.92 4.61
C TRP A 11 -23.03 1.74 5.22
N HIS A 12 -22.36 0.91 6.01
CA HIS A 12 -23.01 -0.25 6.65
C HIS A 12 -24.10 0.17 7.65
N TRP A 13 -23.91 1.28 8.35
CA TRP A 13 -24.90 1.80 9.29
C TRP A 13 -26.09 2.46 8.61
N LYS A 14 -25.88 3.36 7.63
CA LYS A 14 -26.94 4.19 7.05
C LYS A 14 -27.32 3.83 5.62
N GLY A 15 -26.37 3.33 4.83
CA GLY A 15 -26.59 2.91 3.44
C GLY A 15 -27.30 1.56 3.39
N GLU A 16 -26.73 0.57 4.07
CA GLU A 16 -27.29 -0.80 4.12
C GLU A 16 -28.26 -1.01 5.28
N GLY A 17 -28.12 -0.25 6.38
CA GLY A 17 -28.97 -0.42 7.55
C GLY A 17 -28.76 -1.76 8.27
N LEU A 18 -27.51 -2.23 8.36
CA LEU A 18 -27.21 -3.52 8.96
C LEU A 18 -27.51 -3.52 10.48
N PRO A 19 -28.31 -4.48 11.00
CA PRO A 19 -28.78 -4.45 12.40
C PRO A 19 -27.67 -4.37 13.45
N GLN A 20 -26.54 -5.04 13.20
CA GLN A 20 -25.38 -5.02 14.10
C GLN A 20 -24.77 -3.62 14.29
N TYR A 21 -24.86 -2.75 13.29
CA TYR A 21 -24.40 -1.37 13.37
C TYR A 21 -25.40 -0.48 14.09
N GLU A 22 -26.69 -0.70 13.87
CA GLU A 22 -27.74 -0.01 14.63
C GLU A 22 -27.68 -0.36 16.12
N GLN A 23 -27.49 -1.63 16.45
CA GLN A 23 -27.29 -2.10 17.81
C GLN A 23 -26.03 -1.49 18.43
N PHE A 24 -24.90 -1.52 17.72
CA PHE A 24 -23.67 -0.88 18.19
C PHE A 24 -23.90 0.61 18.48
N MET A 25 -24.61 1.32 17.59
CA MET A 25 -24.89 2.74 17.79
C MET A 25 -25.82 3.00 18.98
N SER A 26 -26.87 2.19 19.18
CA SER A 26 -27.80 2.35 20.29
C SER A 26 -27.21 1.99 21.66
N GLU A 27 -26.27 1.05 21.70
CA GLU A 27 -25.58 0.63 22.93
C GLU A 27 -24.48 1.62 23.35
N ASN A 28 -23.86 2.33 22.41
CA ASN A 28 -22.64 3.11 22.67
C ASN A 28 -22.80 4.63 22.51
N TYR A 29 -23.88 5.11 21.89
CA TYR A 29 -24.09 6.53 21.60
C TYR A 29 -25.52 6.98 21.97
N PRO A 30 -25.71 8.26 22.34
CA PRO A 30 -27.02 8.76 22.73
C PRO A 30 -28.01 8.73 21.54
N PRO A 31 -29.33 8.66 21.82
CA PRO A 31 -30.35 8.81 20.78
C PRO A 31 -30.15 10.09 19.97
N GLY A 32 -30.27 9.99 18.65
CA GLY A 32 -30.10 11.13 17.73
C GLY A 32 -28.65 11.39 17.29
N PHE A 33 -27.65 10.64 17.81
CA PHE A 33 -26.27 10.74 17.35
C PHE A 33 -26.17 10.42 15.85
N SER A 34 -25.49 11.30 15.10
CA SER A 34 -25.27 11.22 13.67
C SER A 34 -23.80 10.90 13.35
N TYR A 35 -23.49 10.54 12.10
CA TYR A 35 -22.11 10.29 11.71
C TYR A 35 -21.22 11.55 11.82
N ALA A 36 -21.80 12.73 11.57
CA ALA A 36 -21.09 14.00 11.68
C ALA A 36 -20.62 14.30 13.12
N ASP A 37 -21.30 13.76 14.13
CA ASP A 37 -20.92 13.92 15.54
C ASP A 37 -19.62 13.18 15.90
N PHE A 38 -19.10 12.33 15.01
CA PHE A 38 -17.73 11.79 15.12
C PHE A 38 -16.65 12.81 14.74
N GLY A 39 -16.96 13.81 13.90
CA GLY A 39 -15.99 14.80 13.43
C GLY A 39 -15.23 15.48 14.57
N PRO A 40 -15.92 16.09 15.56
CA PRO A 40 -15.25 16.70 16.72
C PRO A 40 -14.47 15.71 17.61
N GLN A 41 -14.74 14.41 17.49
CA GLN A 41 -14.03 13.37 18.27
C GLN A 41 -12.73 12.91 17.61
N PHE A 42 -12.54 13.20 16.31
CA PHE A 42 -11.29 13.03 15.61
C PHE A 42 -10.36 14.19 15.98
N THR A 43 -9.37 13.94 16.83
CA THR A 43 -8.53 15.01 17.40
C THR A 43 -7.12 15.06 16.79
N ALA A 44 -6.63 13.93 16.27
CA ALA A 44 -5.24 13.77 15.82
C ALA A 44 -4.20 14.29 16.85
N ARG A 45 -4.50 14.20 18.16
CA ARG A 45 -3.68 14.76 19.25
C ARG A 45 -2.23 14.28 19.28
N PHE A 46 -2.00 13.03 18.93
CA PHE A 46 -0.71 12.34 18.85
C PHE A 46 -0.20 12.20 17.41
N PHE A 47 -0.82 12.89 16.45
CA PHE A 47 -0.31 12.99 15.09
C PHE A 47 0.92 13.92 15.08
N HIS A 48 2.09 13.28 15.05
CA HIS A 48 3.39 13.90 14.90
C HIS A 48 3.99 13.49 13.55
N PRO A 49 3.87 14.33 12.50
CA PRO A 49 4.21 13.94 11.13
C PRO A 49 5.69 13.57 10.95
N ASP A 50 6.60 14.24 11.67
CA ASP A 50 8.02 13.89 11.65
C ASP A 50 8.27 12.48 12.25
N THR A 51 7.60 12.12 13.35
CA THR A 51 7.69 10.78 13.95
C THR A 51 7.13 9.69 13.03
N TRP A 52 6.00 9.97 12.35
CA TRP A 52 5.47 9.06 11.34
C TRP A 52 6.46 8.87 10.19
N ALA A 53 7.04 9.96 9.69
CA ALA A 53 8.00 9.91 8.60
C ALA A 53 9.30 9.18 8.99
N ASP A 54 9.77 9.32 10.24
CA ASP A 54 10.88 8.53 10.79
C ASP A 54 10.55 7.04 10.79
N LEU A 55 9.35 6.67 11.24
CA LEU A 55 8.90 5.28 11.24
C LEU A 55 8.84 4.70 9.83
N PHE A 56 8.28 5.43 8.87
CA PHE A 56 8.19 4.98 7.48
C PHE A 56 9.58 4.85 6.82
N GLN A 57 10.50 5.77 7.13
CA GLN A 57 11.89 5.66 6.68
C GLN A 57 12.56 4.42 7.27
N ALA A 58 12.40 4.19 8.57
CA ALA A 58 12.94 3.02 9.27
C ALA A 58 12.35 1.71 8.73
N ALA A 59 11.09 1.72 8.30
CA ALA A 59 10.42 0.59 7.65
C ALA A 59 10.95 0.30 6.23
N GLY A 60 11.77 1.19 5.65
CA GLY A 60 12.28 1.06 4.29
C GLY A 60 11.33 1.57 3.19
N ALA A 61 10.25 2.26 3.56
CA ALA A 61 9.30 2.79 2.58
C ALA A 61 9.97 3.81 1.65
N ARG A 62 9.68 3.72 0.34
CA ARG A 62 10.14 4.70 -0.66
C ARG A 62 9.09 5.72 -1.03
N TYR A 63 7.84 5.44 -0.72
CA TYR A 63 6.71 6.32 -0.89
C TYR A 63 5.67 6.05 0.20
N VAL A 64 4.83 7.04 0.49
CA VAL A 64 3.69 6.94 1.42
C VAL A 64 2.48 7.54 0.74
N VAL A 65 1.33 6.87 0.84
CA VAL A 65 0.05 7.35 0.30
C VAL A 65 -0.88 7.68 1.47
N LEU A 66 -1.30 8.94 1.58
CA LEU A 66 -2.23 9.37 2.64
C LEU A 66 -3.64 9.57 2.07
N THR A 67 -4.64 9.04 2.77
CA THR A 67 -6.06 9.32 2.51
C THR A 67 -6.35 10.81 2.73
N THR A 68 -6.51 11.54 1.64
CA THR A 68 -6.95 12.94 1.67
C THR A 68 -8.44 13.01 1.99
N LYS A 69 -9.24 12.17 1.32
CA LYS A 69 -10.69 12.01 1.47
C LYS A 69 -11.04 10.56 1.17
N HIS A 70 -11.83 9.94 2.04
CA HIS A 70 -12.42 8.62 1.79
C HIS A 70 -13.92 8.78 1.48
N HIS A 71 -14.66 7.68 1.33
CA HIS A 71 -16.04 7.66 0.82
C HIS A 71 -17.06 8.43 1.67
N GLU A 72 -16.76 8.70 2.94
CA GLU A 72 -17.56 9.56 3.83
C GLU A 72 -17.39 11.06 3.54
N GLY A 73 -16.44 11.45 2.69
CA GLY A 73 -16.28 12.83 2.24
C GLY A 73 -15.51 13.77 3.16
N PHE A 74 -15.10 13.31 4.35
CA PHE A 74 -14.32 14.15 5.27
C PHE A 74 -12.91 14.36 4.69
N THR A 75 -12.51 15.62 4.53
CA THR A 75 -11.20 15.95 3.96
C THR A 75 -10.17 16.20 5.07
N ASN A 76 -9.01 15.55 5.00
CA ASN A 76 -7.89 15.72 5.94
C ASN A 76 -7.05 16.99 5.67
N TRP A 77 -7.61 17.94 4.92
CA TRP A 77 -7.00 19.23 4.59
C TRP A 77 -8.08 20.31 4.42
N PRO A 78 -7.74 21.61 4.49
CA PRO A 78 -8.69 22.70 4.34
C PRO A 78 -9.10 22.91 2.87
N SER A 79 -9.91 21.99 2.34
CA SER A 79 -10.57 22.11 1.04
C SER A 79 -11.66 23.18 1.09
N SER A 80 -11.63 24.11 0.13
CA SER A 80 -12.62 25.20 0.04
C SER A 80 -14.02 24.71 -0.31
N VAL A 81 -14.16 23.50 -0.87
CA VAL A 81 -15.45 22.88 -1.23
C VAL A 81 -15.88 21.81 -0.22
N SER A 82 -15.17 21.71 0.91
CA SER A 82 -15.49 20.84 2.06
C SER A 82 -15.67 21.65 3.34
N TRP A 83 -16.12 22.90 3.22
CA TRP A 83 -16.30 23.79 4.37
C TRP A 83 -17.13 23.09 5.46
N ASN A 84 -16.65 23.15 6.70
CA ASN A 84 -17.26 22.51 7.88
C ASN A 84 -17.36 20.96 7.82
N TRP A 85 -16.63 20.32 6.89
CA TRP A 85 -16.47 18.86 6.80
C TRP A 85 -15.02 18.50 6.43
N ASN A 86 -14.08 19.08 7.19
CA ASN A 86 -12.65 18.89 7.00
C ASN A 86 -11.86 19.04 8.32
N SER A 87 -10.62 18.54 8.34
CA SER A 87 -9.77 18.49 9.54
C SER A 87 -9.30 19.84 10.07
N ASN A 88 -9.41 20.90 9.27
CA ASN A 88 -9.08 22.26 9.70
C ASN A 88 -10.26 22.93 10.40
N ASP A 89 -11.47 22.71 9.91
CA ASP A 89 -12.68 23.33 10.46
C ASP A 89 -13.25 22.53 11.64
N VAL A 90 -13.10 21.20 11.61
CA VAL A 90 -13.68 20.27 12.60
C VAL A 90 -12.62 19.29 13.09
N GLY A 91 -12.56 19.11 14.42
CA GLY A 91 -11.73 18.10 15.05
C GLY A 91 -10.27 18.57 15.26
N PRO A 92 -9.29 18.17 14.43
CA PRO A 92 -7.87 18.47 14.70
C PRO A 92 -7.47 19.95 14.56
N HIS A 93 -8.24 20.75 13.82
CA HIS A 93 -7.91 22.12 13.43
C HIS A 93 -6.55 22.26 12.74
N ARG A 94 -6.23 21.31 11.85
CA ARG A 94 -4.93 21.16 11.19
C ARG A 94 -5.07 20.71 9.74
N ASP A 95 -4.08 21.09 8.93
CA ASP A 95 -3.84 20.54 7.59
C ASP A 95 -2.96 19.29 7.68
N LEU A 96 -3.58 18.14 7.90
CA LEU A 96 -2.86 16.87 8.13
C LEU A 96 -2.13 16.40 6.86
N VAL A 97 -2.72 16.66 5.70
CA VAL A 97 -2.14 16.36 4.38
C VAL A 97 -0.84 17.14 4.19
N GLY A 98 -0.89 18.48 4.25
CA GLY A 98 0.31 19.30 4.07
C GLY A 98 1.39 19.06 5.12
N GLU A 99 1.00 18.82 6.38
CA GLU A 99 1.93 18.51 7.46
C GLU A 99 2.72 17.22 7.23
N LEU A 100 2.05 16.12 6.83
CA LEU A 100 2.74 14.87 6.53
C LEU A 100 3.61 15.00 5.28
N GLY A 101 3.11 15.63 4.22
CA GLY A 101 3.87 15.82 2.97
C GLY A 101 5.20 16.55 3.20
N ARG A 102 5.21 17.59 4.05
CA ARG A 102 6.46 18.28 4.43
C ARG A 102 7.42 17.36 5.19
N ALA A 103 6.92 16.55 6.13
CA ALA A 103 7.77 15.64 6.91
C ALA A 103 8.39 14.52 6.07
N LEU A 104 7.66 13.99 5.09
CA LEU A 104 8.14 12.95 4.17
C LEU A 104 9.23 13.48 3.23
N ARG A 105 9.04 14.68 2.67
CA ARG A 105 10.02 15.30 1.77
C ARG A 105 11.36 15.56 2.45
N LYS A 106 11.37 15.95 3.74
CA LYS A 106 12.61 16.07 4.54
C LYS A 106 13.45 14.78 4.58
N ARG A 107 12.81 13.62 4.35
CA ARG A 107 13.42 12.28 4.39
C ARG A 107 13.57 11.64 3.01
N ASN A 108 13.34 12.41 1.94
CA ASN A 108 13.37 11.95 0.55
C ASN A 108 12.44 10.74 0.31
N ILE A 109 11.28 10.72 0.96
CA ILE A 109 10.21 9.75 0.73
C ILE A 109 9.21 10.40 -0.22
N ARG A 110 8.85 9.69 -1.31
CA ARG A 110 7.85 10.15 -2.27
C ARG A 110 6.48 10.25 -1.62
N TYR A 111 5.73 11.28 -1.99
CA TYR A 111 4.48 11.64 -1.34
C TYR A 111 3.29 11.43 -2.28
N GLY A 112 2.49 10.40 -1.98
CA GLY A 112 1.26 10.08 -2.68
C GLY A 112 0.01 10.47 -1.91
N LEU A 113 -1.08 10.70 -2.64
CA LEU A 113 -2.37 11.08 -2.10
C LEU A 113 -3.44 10.14 -2.59
N TYR A 114 -4.15 9.50 -1.66
CA TYR A 114 -5.38 8.79 -1.96
C TYR A 114 -6.55 9.77 -1.95
N HIS A 115 -7.44 9.66 -2.93
CA HIS A 115 -8.65 10.47 -3.00
C HIS A 115 -9.83 9.67 -3.53
N SER A 116 -10.90 9.56 -2.74
CA SER A 116 -12.13 8.96 -3.26
C SER A 116 -12.86 9.91 -4.20
N LEU A 117 -13.22 9.42 -5.39
CA LEU A 117 -14.01 10.13 -6.38
C LEU A 117 -15.45 10.35 -5.91
N LEU A 118 -16.04 9.39 -5.19
CA LEU A 118 -17.40 9.46 -4.66
C LEU A 118 -17.48 10.03 -3.23
N GLU A 119 -18.70 10.38 -2.83
CA GLU A 119 -19.07 10.63 -1.43
C GLU A 119 -20.48 10.09 -1.18
N TRP A 120 -20.61 9.05 -0.35
CA TRP A 120 -21.83 8.22 -0.26
C TRP A 120 -23.12 9.02 -0.05
N PHE A 121 -23.08 10.00 0.84
CA PHE A 121 -24.26 10.73 1.28
C PHE A 121 -24.24 12.21 0.90
N HIS A 122 -23.34 12.63 0.00
CA HIS A 122 -23.32 14.01 -0.46
C HIS A 122 -24.59 14.31 -1.27
N PRO A 123 -25.33 15.40 -0.98
CA PRO A 123 -26.60 15.69 -1.65
C PRO A 123 -26.49 15.78 -3.18
N LEU A 124 -25.41 16.38 -3.69
CA LEU A 124 -25.18 16.45 -5.14
C LEU A 124 -24.87 15.08 -5.76
N TYR A 125 -24.16 14.20 -5.04
CA TYR A 125 -23.87 12.84 -5.53
C TYR A 125 -25.16 12.03 -5.61
N LEU A 126 -25.97 12.09 -4.56
CA LEU A 126 -27.29 11.46 -4.51
C LEU A 126 -28.24 12.02 -5.59
N LEU A 127 -28.15 13.32 -5.88
CA LEU A 127 -28.93 13.95 -6.95
C LEU A 127 -28.52 13.41 -8.33
N ASP A 128 -27.22 13.37 -8.62
CA ASP A 128 -26.71 12.82 -9.87
C ASP A 128 -27.06 11.32 -9.99
N LYS A 129 -26.87 10.54 -8.91
CA LYS A 129 -27.23 9.12 -8.85
C LYS A 129 -28.73 8.89 -9.10
N LYS A 130 -29.61 9.69 -8.49
CA LYS A 130 -31.07 9.63 -8.74
C LYS A 130 -31.42 9.93 -10.20
N ASN A 131 -30.61 10.73 -10.88
CA ASN A 131 -30.74 11.03 -12.30
C ASN A 131 -29.93 10.07 -13.20
N ASN A 132 -29.56 8.89 -12.68
CA ASN A 132 -28.72 7.89 -13.38
C ASN A 132 -27.43 8.49 -13.96
N PHE A 133 -26.81 9.40 -13.21
CA PHE A 133 -25.54 10.06 -13.53
C PHE A 133 -25.54 10.80 -14.89
N LYS A 134 -26.71 11.23 -15.37
CA LYS A 134 -26.84 12.07 -16.58
C LYS A 134 -26.42 13.53 -16.36
N THR A 135 -26.28 13.93 -15.11
CA THR A 135 -25.73 15.22 -14.66
C THR A 135 -24.45 14.98 -13.88
N GLN A 136 -23.61 16.03 -13.74
CA GLN A 136 -22.31 15.99 -13.08
C GLN A 136 -22.19 17.11 -12.04
N PHE A 137 -23.27 17.41 -11.32
CA PHE A 137 -23.25 18.50 -10.33
C PHE A 137 -22.23 18.24 -9.24
N PHE A 138 -22.16 17.00 -8.76
CA PHE A 138 -21.19 16.60 -7.75
C PHE A 138 -19.76 16.72 -8.27
N VAL A 139 -19.48 16.15 -9.45
CA VAL A 139 -18.12 16.15 -10.01
C VAL A 139 -17.60 17.57 -10.22
N ARG A 140 -18.44 18.48 -10.75
CA ARG A 140 -18.05 19.87 -11.03
C ARG A 140 -17.91 20.73 -9.77
N ALA A 141 -18.75 20.51 -8.76
CA ALA A 141 -18.77 21.35 -7.56
C ALA A 141 -17.88 20.81 -6.44
N LYS A 142 -17.54 19.51 -6.47
CA LYS A 142 -16.89 18.79 -5.35
C LYS A 142 -15.62 18.07 -5.80
N THR A 143 -15.73 16.96 -6.52
CA THR A 143 -14.61 16.07 -6.82
C THR A 143 -13.50 16.76 -7.62
N MET A 144 -13.84 17.45 -8.70
CA MET A 144 -12.82 18.10 -9.55
C MET A 144 -12.11 19.25 -8.82
N PRO A 145 -12.81 20.24 -8.23
CA PRO A 145 -12.15 21.29 -7.46
C PRO A 145 -11.20 20.75 -6.38
N GLU A 146 -11.56 19.67 -5.69
CA GLU A 146 -10.68 19.00 -4.72
C GLU A 146 -9.42 18.43 -5.37
N LEU A 147 -9.55 17.68 -6.47
CA LEU A 147 -8.40 17.10 -7.17
C LEU A 147 -7.44 18.17 -7.70
N TYR A 148 -7.95 19.23 -8.32
CA TYR A 148 -7.12 20.35 -8.77
C TYR A 148 -6.42 21.06 -7.59
N ASP A 149 -7.13 21.31 -6.48
CA ASP A 149 -6.54 21.91 -5.28
C ASP A 149 -5.42 21.01 -4.70
N LEU A 150 -5.66 19.70 -4.55
CA LEU A 150 -4.66 18.76 -4.05
C LEU A 150 -3.37 18.79 -4.86
N VAL A 151 -3.49 18.76 -6.19
CA VAL A 151 -2.32 18.78 -7.09
C VAL A 151 -1.57 20.10 -7.00
N ASN A 152 -2.26 21.22 -7.11
CA ASN A 152 -1.62 22.54 -7.11
C ASN A 152 -1.05 22.91 -5.74
N ARG A 153 -1.68 22.47 -4.65
CA ARG A 153 -1.28 22.84 -3.29
C ARG A 153 -0.18 21.94 -2.74
N TYR A 154 -0.27 20.65 -3.02
CA TYR A 154 0.59 19.67 -2.36
C TYR A 154 1.58 19.00 -3.30
N GLU A 155 1.51 19.20 -4.61
CA GLU A 155 2.45 18.66 -5.60
C GLU A 155 2.81 17.19 -5.34
N PRO A 156 1.82 16.27 -5.35
CA PRO A 156 2.06 14.86 -5.03
C PRO A 156 2.83 14.14 -6.14
N ASP A 157 3.67 13.18 -5.74
CA ASP A 157 4.34 12.25 -6.66
C ASP A 157 3.38 11.17 -7.20
N LEU A 158 2.25 10.95 -6.52
CA LEU A 158 1.29 9.91 -6.85
C LEU A 158 -0.14 10.34 -6.49
N ILE A 159 -1.11 10.08 -7.37
CA ILE A 159 -2.54 10.22 -7.07
C ILE A 159 -3.20 8.84 -7.18
N TRP A 160 -3.76 8.38 -6.06
CA TRP A 160 -4.41 7.09 -5.93
C TRP A 160 -5.92 7.32 -5.86
N SER A 161 -6.64 7.16 -6.96
CA SER A 161 -8.10 7.34 -6.97
C SER A 161 -8.83 6.07 -6.56
N ASP A 162 -10.07 6.21 -6.08
CA ASP A 162 -10.94 5.10 -5.68
C ASP A 162 -12.41 5.56 -5.67
N GLY A 163 -13.38 4.66 -5.59
CA GLY A 163 -14.80 5.09 -5.58
C GLY A 163 -15.39 5.31 -6.97
N GLU A 164 -14.70 4.87 -8.01
CA GLU A 164 -15.08 5.05 -9.41
C GLU A 164 -16.19 4.10 -9.86
N TRP A 165 -16.39 2.99 -9.15
CA TRP A 165 -17.08 1.78 -9.63
C TRP A 165 -18.54 1.97 -10.06
N GLU A 166 -19.24 3.02 -9.63
CA GLU A 166 -20.64 3.26 -10.02
C GLU A 166 -20.78 3.95 -11.39
N CYS A 167 -19.69 4.47 -11.96
CA CYS A 167 -19.75 5.41 -13.09
C CYS A 167 -18.55 5.29 -14.04
N PRO A 168 -18.76 5.55 -15.35
CA PRO A 168 -17.66 5.63 -16.31
C PRO A 168 -16.76 6.84 -16.05
N ASP A 169 -15.55 6.81 -16.61
CA ASP A 169 -14.56 7.90 -16.60
C ASP A 169 -15.15 9.23 -17.11
N THR A 170 -16.11 9.16 -18.04
CA THR A 170 -16.82 10.33 -18.58
C THR A 170 -17.65 11.07 -17.54
N TYR A 171 -18.34 10.36 -16.63
CA TYR A 171 -19.06 11.02 -15.52
C TYR A 171 -18.08 11.65 -14.54
N TRP A 172 -17.01 10.94 -14.19
CA TRP A 172 -15.99 11.44 -13.28
C TRP A 172 -15.16 12.59 -13.85
N ASN A 173 -15.23 12.84 -15.16
CA ASN A 173 -14.40 13.79 -15.88
C ASN A 173 -12.89 13.47 -15.77
N SER A 174 -12.56 12.19 -15.68
CA SER A 174 -11.20 11.73 -15.43
C SER A 174 -10.26 12.02 -16.59
N THR A 175 -10.74 11.92 -17.84
CA THR A 175 -9.91 12.15 -19.03
C THR A 175 -9.44 13.60 -19.14
N GLU A 176 -10.31 14.58 -18.83
CA GLU A 176 -9.93 15.99 -18.80
C GLU A 176 -8.92 16.26 -17.67
N PHE A 177 -9.20 15.76 -16.46
CA PHE A 177 -8.29 15.92 -15.32
C PHE A 177 -6.91 15.30 -15.59
N LEU A 178 -6.85 14.07 -16.10
CA LEU A 178 -5.59 13.38 -16.39
C LEU A 178 -4.84 14.06 -17.55
N SER A 179 -5.55 14.59 -18.54
CA SER A 179 -4.92 15.38 -19.61
C SER A 179 -4.25 16.63 -19.06
N TRP A 180 -4.94 17.37 -18.20
CA TRP A 180 -4.35 18.52 -17.51
C TRP A 180 -3.19 18.10 -16.59
N LEU A 181 -3.35 16.99 -15.85
CA LEU A 181 -2.34 16.48 -14.91
C LEU A 181 -1.00 16.24 -15.62
N TYR A 182 -1.03 15.60 -16.78
CA TYR A 182 0.18 15.24 -17.54
C TYR A 182 0.69 16.32 -18.51
N ASN A 183 -0.12 17.32 -18.86
CA ASN A 183 0.31 18.38 -19.79
C ASN A 183 0.69 19.69 -19.08
N ASP A 184 -0.07 20.08 -18.06
CA ASP A 184 -0.10 21.46 -17.56
C ASP A 184 0.16 21.59 -16.06
N SER A 185 -0.08 20.54 -15.27
CA SER A 185 0.08 20.60 -13.81
C SER A 185 1.54 20.81 -13.36
N PRO A 186 1.79 21.28 -12.14
CA PRO A 186 3.14 21.46 -11.60
C PRO A 186 3.91 20.14 -11.42
N VAL A 187 3.23 18.99 -11.46
CA VAL A 187 3.81 17.66 -11.21
C VAL A 187 3.88 16.77 -12.45
N LYS A 188 3.54 17.32 -13.62
CA LYS A 188 3.42 16.59 -14.89
C LYS A 188 4.60 15.70 -15.27
N ASP A 189 5.81 16.09 -14.86
CA ASP A 189 7.05 15.38 -15.23
C ASP A 189 7.31 14.12 -14.39
N HIS A 190 6.57 13.89 -13.29
CA HIS A 190 6.88 12.82 -12.35
C HIS A 190 5.67 12.16 -11.68
N VAL A 191 4.49 12.79 -11.70
CA VAL A 191 3.29 12.20 -11.08
C VAL A 191 2.91 10.89 -11.76
N VAL A 192 2.43 9.93 -10.96
CA VAL A 192 1.83 8.69 -11.46
C VAL A 192 0.43 8.51 -10.88
N VAL A 193 -0.42 7.79 -11.61
CA VAL A 193 -1.78 7.47 -11.16
C VAL A 193 -2.05 5.97 -11.26
N ASN A 194 -2.89 5.44 -10.37
CA ASN A 194 -3.39 4.07 -10.46
C ASN A 194 -4.43 3.90 -11.59
N ASP A 195 -5.12 2.76 -11.61
CA ASP A 195 -6.08 2.37 -12.66
C ASP A 195 -7.56 2.54 -12.28
N ARG A 196 -7.87 3.29 -11.23
CA ARG A 196 -9.22 3.44 -10.66
C ARG A 196 -9.89 4.76 -11.03
N TRP A 197 -9.93 5.10 -12.32
CA TRP A 197 -10.41 6.40 -12.81
C TRP A 197 -11.79 6.36 -13.48
N GLY A 198 -12.44 5.21 -13.49
CA GLY A 198 -13.76 5.01 -14.05
C GLY A 198 -14.10 3.54 -14.16
N GLN A 199 -15.38 3.25 -14.39
CA GLN A 199 -15.82 1.90 -14.69
C GLN A 199 -15.05 1.36 -15.91
N ASN A 200 -14.57 0.12 -15.80
CA ASN A 200 -13.74 -0.56 -16.80
C ASN A 200 -12.32 0.03 -17.01
N CYS A 201 -11.84 0.92 -16.14
CA CYS A 201 -10.43 1.35 -16.17
C CYS A 201 -9.52 0.35 -15.46
N SER A 202 -9.97 -0.27 -14.36
CA SER A 202 -9.15 -1.19 -13.58
C SER A 202 -8.64 -2.34 -14.44
N CYS A 203 -7.33 -2.64 -14.37
CA CYS A 203 -6.63 -3.61 -15.22
C CYS A 203 -6.58 -3.27 -16.73
N HIS A 204 -7.00 -2.07 -17.15
CA HIS A 204 -7.05 -1.66 -18.56
C HIS A 204 -6.39 -0.29 -18.83
N HIS A 205 -6.52 0.68 -17.92
CA HIS A 205 -6.06 2.05 -18.07
C HIS A 205 -5.56 2.64 -16.74
N GLY A 206 -4.28 3.00 -16.69
CA GLY A 206 -3.65 3.63 -15.52
C GLY A 206 -2.14 3.72 -15.70
N GLY A 207 -1.44 4.53 -14.89
CA GLY A 207 0.03 4.55 -14.87
C GLY A 207 0.63 3.27 -14.30
N TYR A 208 -0.12 2.59 -13.43
CA TYR A 208 0.11 1.23 -12.97
C TYR A 208 -1.22 0.60 -12.56
N TYR A 209 -1.26 -0.73 -12.51
CA TYR A 209 -2.48 -1.47 -12.19
C TYR A 209 -2.55 -1.88 -10.73
N ASN A 210 -3.70 -1.68 -10.10
CA ASN A 210 -4.07 -2.36 -8.87
C ASN A 210 -5.19 -3.36 -9.14
N CYS A 211 -6.03 -3.19 -10.18
CA CYS A 211 -7.15 -4.05 -10.60
C CYS A 211 -8.28 -4.27 -9.56
N GLN A 212 -7.93 -4.73 -8.36
CA GLN A 212 -8.81 -4.94 -7.21
C GLN A 212 -7.98 -4.90 -5.91
N ASP A 213 -8.66 -4.86 -4.76
CA ASP A 213 -7.98 -4.95 -3.47
C ASP A 213 -7.18 -6.26 -3.36
N LYS A 214 -5.95 -6.17 -2.85
CA LYS A 214 -5.05 -7.31 -2.67
C LYS A 214 -4.78 -8.10 -3.96
N TYR A 215 -4.86 -7.44 -5.12
CA TYR A 215 -4.55 -8.05 -6.41
C TYR A 215 -3.16 -8.69 -6.42
N LYS A 216 -3.09 -9.90 -6.98
CA LYS A 216 -1.87 -10.67 -7.20
C LYS A 216 -2.01 -11.35 -8.56
N PRO A 217 -1.19 -11.03 -9.57
CA PRO A 217 -1.22 -11.73 -10.84
C PRO A 217 -0.67 -13.15 -10.69
N GLU A 218 -1.19 -14.09 -11.47
CA GLU A 218 -0.73 -15.49 -11.45
C GLU A 218 0.58 -15.69 -12.21
N SER A 219 0.88 -14.80 -13.15
CA SER A 219 2.08 -14.78 -13.99
C SER A 219 2.62 -13.35 -14.11
N LEU A 220 3.83 -13.20 -14.66
CA LEU A 220 4.45 -11.89 -14.86
C LEU A 220 3.59 -11.02 -15.81
N PRO A 221 3.01 -9.89 -15.34
CA PRO A 221 2.25 -9.01 -16.21
C PRO A 221 3.16 -8.18 -17.12
N ASP A 222 2.60 -7.68 -18.22
CA ASP A 222 3.26 -6.80 -19.19
C ASP A 222 3.17 -5.30 -18.82
N HIS A 223 2.34 -4.98 -17.82
CA HIS A 223 2.19 -3.63 -17.28
C HIS A 223 2.66 -3.55 -15.82
N LYS A 224 3.15 -2.37 -15.41
CA LYS A 224 3.51 -2.14 -14.01
C LYS A 224 2.25 -2.24 -13.14
N TRP A 225 2.39 -2.80 -11.95
CA TRP A 225 1.30 -3.00 -11.01
C TRP A 225 1.73 -2.79 -9.56
N GLU A 226 0.75 -2.67 -8.66
CA GLU A 226 0.94 -2.50 -7.23
C GLU A 226 -0.07 -3.35 -6.46
N MET A 227 0.42 -4.13 -5.49
CA MET A 227 -0.41 -4.81 -4.52
C MET A 227 -0.68 -3.88 -3.33
N CYS A 228 -1.93 -3.48 -3.12
CA CYS A 228 -2.35 -2.86 -1.87
C CYS A 228 -2.85 -3.92 -0.87
N THR A 229 -2.41 -3.84 0.38
CA THR A 229 -2.87 -4.72 1.48
C THR A 229 -2.71 -4.03 2.83
N SER A 230 -3.16 -4.64 3.92
CA SER A 230 -3.18 -4.03 5.26
C SER A 230 -2.55 -4.95 6.31
N ILE A 231 -1.89 -4.35 7.30
CA ILE A 231 -1.40 -5.09 8.47
C ILE A 231 -2.57 -5.66 9.28
N ASP A 232 -3.68 -4.94 9.40
CA ASP A 232 -4.93 -5.53 9.88
C ASP A 232 -5.60 -6.26 8.71
N LYS A 233 -5.68 -7.59 8.80
CA LYS A 233 -6.21 -8.44 7.73
C LYS A 233 -7.70 -8.19 7.44
N VAL A 234 -8.43 -7.59 8.39
CA VAL A 234 -9.88 -7.36 8.34
C VAL A 234 -10.23 -5.95 7.87
N SER A 235 -9.39 -4.94 8.13
CA SER A 235 -9.77 -3.52 7.96
C SER A 235 -8.63 -2.67 7.40
N TRP A 236 -8.98 -1.65 6.60
CA TRP A 236 -8.05 -0.60 6.19
C TRP A 236 -7.94 0.48 7.28
N GLY A 237 -9.08 0.92 7.82
CA GLY A 237 -9.13 1.84 8.96
C GLY A 237 -8.85 1.15 10.31
N TYR A 238 -8.55 1.93 11.34
CA TYR A 238 -8.34 1.42 12.69
C TYR A 238 -9.62 0.88 13.34
N ARG A 239 -9.52 -0.32 13.94
CA ARG A 239 -10.58 -0.87 14.80
C ARG A 239 -10.05 -1.22 16.19
N ARG A 240 -10.81 -0.81 17.21
CA ARG A 240 -10.47 -1.02 18.63
C ARG A 240 -10.60 -2.47 19.09
N ASN A 241 -11.37 -3.29 18.36
CA ASN A 241 -11.60 -4.70 18.65
C ASN A 241 -10.61 -5.64 17.94
N MET A 242 -9.52 -5.10 17.36
CA MET A 242 -8.47 -5.89 16.72
C MET A 242 -7.81 -6.84 17.71
N VAL A 243 -7.72 -8.12 17.33
CA VAL A 243 -7.00 -9.15 18.08
C VAL A 243 -5.79 -9.64 17.29
N MET A 244 -4.88 -10.33 17.97
CA MET A 244 -3.59 -10.73 17.39
C MET A 244 -3.73 -11.64 16.16
N SER A 245 -4.74 -12.51 16.13
CA SER A 245 -5.01 -13.38 14.96
C SER A 245 -5.32 -12.60 13.69
N ASP A 246 -5.76 -11.35 13.83
CA ASP A 246 -6.15 -10.51 12.71
C ASP A 246 -4.99 -9.66 12.18
N VAL A 247 -3.90 -9.56 12.92
CA VAL A 247 -2.71 -8.82 12.51
C VAL A 247 -1.84 -9.75 11.67
N ALA A 248 -1.45 -9.31 10.47
CA ALA A 248 -0.51 -10.02 9.63
C ALA A 248 0.83 -10.25 10.37
N SER A 249 1.32 -11.47 10.32
CA SER A 249 2.65 -11.81 10.84
C SER A 249 3.73 -11.21 9.95
N GLU A 250 4.93 -11.03 10.50
CA GLU A 250 6.07 -10.55 9.73
C GLU A 250 6.40 -11.46 8.54
N CYS A 251 6.26 -12.79 8.72
CA CYS A 251 6.46 -13.79 7.68
C CYS A 251 5.45 -13.65 6.54
N GLU A 252 4.17 -13.41 6.84
CA GLU A 252 3.16 -13.12 5.84
C GLU A 252 3.54 -11.86 5.04
N ILE A 253 3.89 -10.77 5.72
CA ILE A 253 4.19 -9.50 5.07
C ILE A 253 5.44 -9.60 4.17
N ILE A 254 6.53 -10.19 4.67
CA ILE A 254 7.76 -10.38 3.88
C ILE A 254 7.53 -11.35 2.72
N SER A 255 6.73 -12.39 2.92
CA SER A 255 6.32 -13.31 1.85
C SER A 255 5.56 -12.58 0.74
N GLU A 256 4.60 -11.73 1.09
CA GLU A 256 3.84 -10.95 0.11
C GLU A 256 4.71 -9.93 -0.62
N LEU A 257 5.61 -9.25 0.09
CA LEU A 257 6.57 -8.32 -0.50
C LEU A 257 7.46 -9.01 -1.54
N VAL A 258 8.06 -10.15 -1.19
CA VAL A 258 8.95 -10.92 -2.07
C VAL A 258 8.21 -11.42 -3.30
N GLN A 259 7.01 -11.97 -3.13
CA GLN A 259 6.15 -12.42 -4.22
C GLN A 259 5.81 -11.29 -5.19
N THR A 260 5.38 -10.16 -4.63
CA THR A 260 4.99 -8.97 -5.38
C THR A 260 6.15 -8.46 -6.25
N VAL A 261 7.34 -8.30 -5.64
CA VAL A 261 8.52 -7.76 -6.34
C VAL A 261 9.05 -8.73 -7.39
N SER A 262 8.98 -10.04 -7.12
CA SER A 262 9.40 -11.08 -8.08
C SER A 262 8.51 -11.09 -9.35
N LEU A 263 7.24 -10.69 -9.20
CA LEU A 263 6.29 -10.48 -10.30
C LEU A 263 6.27 -9.02 -10.80
N GLY A 264 7.24 -8.19 -10.39
CA GLY A 264 7.44 -6.84 -10.94
C GLY A 264 6.55 -5.77 -10.32
N GLY A 265 5.79 -6.09 -9.28
CA GLY A 265 4.89 -5.17 -8.59
C GLY A 265 5.58 -4.30 -7.55
N ASN A 266 4.90 -3.24 -7.13
CA ASN A 266 5.18 -2.53 -5.88
C ASN A 266 4.26 -3.05 -4.77
N TYR A 267 4.69 -2.97 -3.51
CA TYR A 267 3.90 -3.42 -2.35
C TYR A 267 3.52 -2.21 -1.48
N LEU A 268 2.22 -1.89 -1.46
CA LEU A 268 1.64 -0.80 -0.68
C LEU A 268 0.98 -1.37 0.58
N LEU A 269 1.69 -1.29 1.71
CA LEU A 269 1.25 -1.82 3.00
C LEU A 269 0.56 -0.73 3.83
N ASN A 270 -0.73 -0.91 4.07
CA ASN A 270 -1.58 -0.01 4.84
C ASN A 270 -1.45 -0.25 6.36
N ILE A 271 -1.57 0.85 7.09
CA ILE A 271 -1.83 0.90 8.53
C ILE A 271 -3.03 1.80 8.80
N GLY A 272 -3.80 1.50 9.84
CA GLY A 272 -4.88 2.36 10.33
C GLY A 272 -4.49 3.05 11.65
N PRO A 273 -4.13 4.35 11.64
CA PRO A 273 -3.91 5.12 12.86
C PRO A 273 -5.21 5.33 13.65
N THR A 274 -5.11 5.55 14.97
CA THR A 274 -6.29 5.87 15.80
C THR A 274 -6.85 7.25 15.49
N LYS A 275 -8.06 7.56 16.00
CA LYS A 275 -8.66 8.91 15.92
C LYS A 275 -7.80 10.02 16.57
N ASP A 276 -6.89 9.65 17.45
CA ASP A 276 -5.95 10.57 18.08
C ASP A 276 -4.63 10.66 17.29
N GLY A 277 -4.51 10.03 16.13
CA GLY A 277 -3.30 10.12 15.28
C GLY A 277 -2.14 9.22 15.73
N LEU A 278 -2.41 8.22 16.59
CA LEU A 278 -1.41 7.25 17.04
C LEU A 278 -1.36 6.08 16.06
N ILE A 279 -0.17 5.77 15.53
CA ILE A 279 0.09 4.45 14.93
C ILE A 279 0.26 3.48 16.09
N VAL A 280 -0.61 2.49 16.23
CA VAL A 280 -0.57 1.59 17.40
C VAL A 280 0.73 0.78 17.43
N PRO A 281 1.28 0.45 18.63
CA PRO A 281 2.59 -0.19 18.75
C PRO A 281 2.76 -1.47 17.91
N ILE A 282 1.71 -2.28 17.78
CA ILE A 282 1.77 -3.50 16.95
C ILE A 282 1.99 -3.19 15.46
N PHE A 283 1.48 -2.08 14.93
CA PHE A 283 1.75 -1.66 13.56
C PHE A 283 3.16 -1.09 13.41
N GLN A 284 3.63 -0.33 14.42
CA GLN A 284 5.01 0.17 14.43
C GLN A 284 6.01 -0.98 14.42
N GLU A 285 5.78 -1.99 15.26
CA GLU A 285 6.65 -3.16 15.35
C GLU A 285 6.71 -3.92 14.02
N ARG A 286 5.57 -4.17 13.36
CA ARG A 286 5.55 -4.85 12.05
C ARG A 286 6.31 -4.08 10.99
N LEU A 287 6.14 -2.76 10.94
CA LEU A 287 6.87 -1.88 10.03
C LEU A 287 8.39 -1.92 10.30
N LEU A 288 8.80 -1.85 11.56
CA LEU A 288 10.21 -1.91 11.95
C LEU A 288 10.84 -3.26 11.65
N SER A 289 10.12 -4.37 11.81
CA SER A 289 10.60 -5.71 11.47
C SER A 289 10.85 -5.87 9.97
N ILE A 290 9.97 -5.33 9.13
CA ILE A 290 10.19 -5.27 7.67
C ILE A 290 11.41 -4.41 7.35
N GLY A 291 11.55 -3.25 8.00
CA GLY A 291 12.70 -2.36 7.85
C GLY A 291 14.02 -3.04 8.19
N LYS A 292 14.06 -3.79 9.30
CA LYS A 292 15.21 -4.60 9.70
C LYS A 292 15.55 -5.64 8.63
N TRP A 293 14.55 -6.35 8.10
CA TRP A 293 14.77 -7.31 7.02
C TRP A 293 15.29 -6.65 5.73
N LEU A 294 14.72 -5.51 5.35
CA LEU A 294 15.14 -4.72 4.17
C LEU A 294 16.53 -4.11 4.33
N SER A 295 17.01 -3.85 5.55
CA SER A 295 18.38 -3.38 5.77
C SER A 295 19.44 -4.41 5.32
N ILE A 296 19.07 -5.69 5.29
CA ILE A 296 19.93 -6.80 4.87
C ILE A 296 19.63 -7.22 3.43
N ASN A 297 18.34 -7.45 3.13
CA ASN A 297 17.90 -8.05 1.86
C ASN A 297 17.46 -6.99 0.82
N GLY A 298 17.48 -5.70 1.18
CA GLY A 298 16.94 -4.64 0.33
C GLY A 298 17.62 -4.49 -1.03
N GLU A 299 18.88 -4.95 -1.18
CA GLU A 299 19.56 -4.99 -2.48
C GLU A 299 18.81 -5.86 -3.52
N ALA A 300 18.15 -6.93 -3.05
CA ALA A 300 17.36 -7.84 -3.87
C ALA A 300 15.93 -7.34 -4.15
N ILE A 301 15.55 -6.19 -3.57
CA ILE A 301 14.19 -5.63 -3.65
C ILE A 301 14.20 -4.27 -4.36
N TYR A 302 15.02 -3.34 -3.89
CA TYR A 302 15.03 -1.99 -4.44
C TYR A 302 15.66 -1.97 -5.84
N ALA A 303 14.93 -1.41 -6.80
CA ALA A 303 15.33 -1.29 -8.20
C ALA A 303 15.65 -2.64 -8.89
N SER A 304 15.19 -3.75 -8.33
CA SER A 304 15.27 -5.05 -8.99
C SER A 304 14.21 -5.16 -10.09
N LYS A 305 14.39 -6.14 -10.96
CA LYS A 305 13.45 -6.54 -12.00
C LYS A 305 13.07 -8.02 -11.81
N PRO A 306 11.89 -8.44 -12.28
CA PRO A 306 11.58 -9.85 -12.45
C PRO A 306 12.70 -10.54 -13.22
N TRP A 307 13.21 -11.64 -12.67
CA TRP A 307 14.13 -12.49 -13.43
C TRP A 307 13.33 -13.37 -14.40
N ARG A 308 13.99 -14.08 -15.32
CA ARG A 308 13.28 -14.90 -16.35
C ARG A 308 12.40 -16.01 -15.74
N VAL A 309 12.75 -16.50 -14.56
CA VAL A 309 11.95 -17.39 -13.73
C VAL A 309 11.58 -16.60 -12.49
N GLN A 310 10.30 -16.53 -12.11
CA GLN A 310 9.88 -15.80 -10.91
C GLN A 310 9.81 -16.70 -9.68
N LEU A 311 9.45 -17.97 -9.87
CA LEU A 311 9.28 -18.97 -8.80
C LEU A 311 9.75 -20.34 -9.28
N GLU A 312 10.52 -21.02 -8.46
CA GLU A 312 10.71 -22.47 -8.56
C GLU A 312 10.34 -23.16 -7.25
N LYS A 313 9.87 -24.41 -7.36
CA LYS A 313 9.45 -25.24 -6.23
C LYS A 313 10.23 -26.55 -6.27
N ASN A 314 11.30 -26.61 -5.48
CA ASN A 314 12.15 -27.79 -5.33
C ASN A 314 12.11 -28.26 -3.87
N THR A 315 13.24 -28.13 -3.16
CA THR A 315 13.36 -28.35 -1.70
C THR A 315 12.53 -27.36 -0.89
N THR A 316 12.40 -26.13 -1.39
CA THR A 316 11.58 -25.06 -0.84
C THR A 316 11.08 -24.18 -1.99
N SER A 317 10.17 -23.25 -1.69
CA SER A 317 9.77 -22.23 -2.66
C SER A 317 10.83 -21.13 -2.71
N VAL A 318 11.37 -20.87 -3.90
CA VAL A 318 12.39 -19.86 -4.14
C VAL A 318 11.85 -18.86 -5.15
N TRP A 319 11.80 -17.60 -4.73
CA TRP A 319 11.40 -16.47 -5.54
C TRP A 319 12.62 -15.73 -6.06
N TYR A 320 12.51 -15.18 -7.26
CA TYR A 320 13.66 -14.60 -7.94
C TYR A 320 13.44 -13.15 -8.34
N THR A 321 14.48 -12.36 -8.10
CA THR A 321 14.64 -11.01 -8.64
C THR A 321 16.02 -10.88 -9.29
N SER A 322 16.22 -9.83 -10.07
CA SER A 322 17.51 -9.54 -10.69
C SER A 322 17.84 -8.06 -10.68
N ARG A 323 19.12 -7.73 -10.63
CA ARG A 323 19.62 -6.36 -10.76
C ARG A 323 20.94 -6.37 -11.54
N GLY A 324 20.91 -5.79 -12.74
CA GLY A 324 22.02 -5.92 -13.68
C GLY A 324 22.28 -7.39 -14.01
N MET A 325 23.51 -7.86 -13.81
CA MET A 325 23.90 -9.27 -14.00
C MET A 325 23.79 -10.13 -12.73
N THR A 326 23.27 -9.57 -11.64
CA THR A 326 23.09 -10.29 -10.37
C THR A 326 21.69 -10.88 -10.30
N VAL A 327 21.60 -12.14 -9.92
CA VAL A 327 20.34 -12.85 -9.64
C VAL A 327 20.23 -13.07 -8.14
N TYR A 328 19.06 -12.80 -7.58
CA TYR A 328 18.77 -13.04 -6.17
C TYR A 328 17.73 -14.15 -6.04
N ALA A 329 18.08 -15.20 -5.30
CA ALA A 329 17.19 -16.29 -4.95
C ALA A 329 16.74 -16.12 -3.50
N ILE A 330 15.46 -15.83 -3.29
CA ILE A 330 14.85 -15.52 -2.01
C ILE A 330 13.97 -16.69 -1.57
N PHE A 331 14.30 -17.32 -0.45
CA PHE A 331 13.55 -18.47 0.08
C PHE A 331 13.00 -18.19 1.46
N LEU A 332 11.73 -18.55 1.68
CA LEU A 332 10.99 -18.21 2.89
C LEU A 332 11.10 -19.26 3.99
N ARG A 333 11.49 -20.49 3.63
CA ARG A 333 11.69 -21.60 4.57
C ARG A 333 13.05 -22.23 4.37
N TRP A 334 13.81 -22.33 5.46
CA TRP A 334 15.12 -22.97 5.48
C TRP A 334 14.97 -24.49 5.25
N PRO A 335 15.66 -25.09 4.26
CA PRO A 335 15.62 -26.53 4.02
C PRO A 335 16.15 -27.33 5.23
N GLU A 336 15.42 -28.37 5.65
CA GLU A 336 15.76 -29.18 6.84
C GLU A 336 17.14 -29.87 6.73
N ASN A 337 17.51 -30.29 5.52
CA ASN A 337 18.80 -30.91 5.24
C ASN A 337 19.94 -29.88 5.06
N GLY A 338 19.65 -28.59 5.16
CA GLY A 338 20.62 -27.50 4.97
C GLY A 338 21.12 -27.35 3.53
N VAL A 339 20.45 -27.96 2.53
CA VAL A 339 20.83 -27.87 1.12
C VAL A 339 19.72 -27.23 0.31
N LEU A 340 20.04 -26.11 -0.35
CA LEU A 340 19.15 -25.42 -1.27
C LEU A 340 19.45 -25.87 -2.70
N SER A 341 18.45 -26.44 -3.38
CA SER A 341 18.55 -26.91 -4.77
C SER A 341 17.86 -25.92 -5.70
N LEU A 342 18.64 -25.31 -6.59
CA LEU A 342 18.16 -24.37 -7.59
C LEU A 342 18.35 -24.97 -8.99
N LYS A 343 17.26 -25.09 -9.77
CA LYS A 343 17.30 -25.69 -11.11
C LYS A 343 17.49 -24.65 -12.21
N SER A 344 17.01 -23.44 -11.95
CA SER A 344 16.89 -22.39 -12.96
C SER A 344 18.21 -21.69 -13.33
N PRO A 345 19.13 -21.37 -12.38
CA PRO A 345 20.37 -20.67 -12.73
C PRO A 345 21.38 -21.60 -13.40
N VAL A 346 22.02 -21.14 -14.47
CA VAL A 346 23.08 -21.88 -15.17
C VAL A 346 24.44 -21.31 -14.76
N THR A 347 25.29 -22.14 -14.16
CA THR A 347 26.61 -21.70 -13.66
C THR A 347 27.64 -21.59 -14.78
N THR A 348 28.54 -20.61 -14.67
CA THR A 348 29.70 -20.41 -15.54
C THR A 348 31.00 -20.56 -14.74
N SER A 349 32.16 -20.47 -15.41
CA SER A 349 33.47 -20.44 -14.74
C SER A 349 33.67 -19.23 -13.82
N THR A 350 32.82 -18.20 -13.92
CA THR A 350 32.87 -16.97 -13.12
C THR A 350 31.81 -16.93 -12.01
N THR A 351 31.05 -18.02 -11.82
CA THR A 351 29.96 -18.04 -10.83
C THR A 351 30.48 -17.81 -9.42
N GLN A 352 29.85 -16.88 -8.71
CA GLN A 352 30.02 -16.68 -7.27
C GLN A 352 28.67 -16.72 -6.59
N ILE A 353 28.62 -17.39 -5.43
CA ILE A 353 27.40 -17.60 -4.64
C ILE A 353 27.65 -17.16 -3.21
N THR A 354 26.93 -16.14 -2.78
CA THR A 354 26.99 -15.57 -1.42
C THR A 354 25.60 -15.47 -0.82
N MET A 355 25.50 -15.21 0.48
CA MET A 355 24.24 -14.93 1.17
C MET A 355 24.26 -13.51 1.72
N LEU A 356 23.19 -12.74 1.47
CA LEU A 356 23.06 -11.41 2.05
C LEU A 356 23.02 -11.50 3.59
N GLY A 357 23.76 -10.61 4.25
CA GLY A 357 23.92 -10.61 5.71
C GLY A 357 25.01 -11.55 6.25
N ILE A 358 25.71 -12.30 5.38
CA ILE A 358 26.82 -13.18 5.80
C ILE A 358 28.07 -12.88 4.97
N GLN A 359 29.18 -12.55 5.64
CA GLN A 359 30.46 -12.22 5.00
C GLN A 359 31.30 -13.48 4.69
N LYS A 360 30.70 -14.49 4.05
CA LYS A 360 31.40 -15.71 3.61
C LYS A 360 30.78 -16.24 2.33
N ASP A 361 31.63 -16.73 1.44
CA ASP A 361 31.21 -17.49 0.26
C ASP A 361 30.55 -18.80 0.70
N LEU A 362 29.50 -19.19 -0.01
CA LEU A 362 28.83 -20.46 0.22
C LEU A 362 29.56 -21.58 -0.52
N LYS A 363 29.55 -22.77 0.06
CA LYS A 363 29.95 -23.98 -0.67
C LYS A 363 28.79 -24.37 -1.58
N TRP A 364 29.11 -24.75 -2.82
CA TRP A 364 28.11 -25.19 -3.79
C TRP A 364 28.72 -26.20 -4.77
N SER A 365 27.86 -26.96 -5.45
CA SER A 365 28.22 -27.90 -6.50
C SER A 365 27.17 -27.88 -7.62
N THR A 366 27.55 -28.33 -8.81
CA THR A 366 26.64 -28.50 -9.95
C THR A 366 26.09 -29.92 -9.98
N GLU A 367 24.82 -30.05 -10.35
CA GLU A 367 24.20 -31.34 -10.71
C GLU A 367 23.83 -31.33 -12.21
N PRO A 368 23.46 -32.48 -12.82
CA PRO A 368 22.99 -32.51 -14.20
C PRO A 368 21.84 -31.51 -14.49
N GLU A 369 21.04 -31.20 -13.46
CA GLU A 369 19.99 -30.18 -13.50
C GLU A 369 20.22 -29.13 -12.38
N GLY A 370 20.99 -28.09 -12.67
CA GLY A 370 21.13 -26.92 -11.80
C GLY A 370 22.26 -27.03 -10.78
N LEU A 371 22.03 -26.46 -9.59
CA LEU A 371 23.07 -26.27 -8.58
C LEU A 371 22.55 -26.55 -7.16
N LEU A 372 23.44 -27.09 -6.33
CA LEU A 372 23.22 -27.32 -4.90
C LEU A 372 24.05 -26.33 -4.09
N ILE A 373 23.40 -25.62 -3.18
CA ILE A 373 24.04 -24.69 -2.25
C ILE A 373 23.97 -25.29 -0.85
N TYR A 374 25.13 -25.47 -0.22
CA TYR A 374 25.24 -25.93 1.15
C TYR A 374 25.14 -24.74 2.10
N LEU A 375 23.99 -24.61 2.75
CA LEU A 375 23.73 -23.50 3.65
C LEU A 375 24.53 -23.67 4.95
N PRO A 376 25.06 -22.57 5.52
CA PRO A 376 25.85 -22.64 6.74
C PRO A 376 24.98 -23.10 7.92
N GLN A 377 25.55 -23.88 8.83
CA GLN A 377 24.94 -24.11 10.14
C GLN A 377 25.08 -22.84 10.98
N LEU A 378 23.98 -22.09 11.10
CA LEU A 378 23.92 -20.84 11.86
C LEU A 378 23.15 -21.07 13.16
N SER A 379 23.60 -20.42 14.23
CA SER A 379 22.81 -20.31 15.44
C SER A 379 21.79 -19.18 15.30
N LEU A 380 20.79 -19.14 16.18
CA LEU A 380 19.85 -18.01 16.26
C LEU A 380 20.54 -16.65 16.39
N PHE A 381 21.75 -16.61 16.97
CA PHE A 381 22.53 -15.38 17.14
C PHE A 381 23.33 -14.98 15.90
N THR A 382 23.54 -15.90 14.94
CA THR A 382 24.29 -15.63 13.71
C THR A 382 23.41 -15.62 12.46
N LEU A 383 22.13 -15.96 12.59
CA LEU A 383 21.16 -15.80 11.51
C LEU A 383 20.93 -14.30 11.23
N PRO A 384 21.05 -13.87 9.96
CA PRO A 384 20.86 -12.46 9.61
C PRO A 384 19.39 -12.01 9.79
N VAL A 385 18.46 -12.93 9.51
CA VAL A 385 17.00 -12.74 9.61
C VAL A 385 16.35 -14.06 10.01
N GLU A 386 15.13 -14.00 10.55
CA GLU A 386 14.36 -15.18 10.97
C GLU A 386 13.66 -15.92 9.82
N PHE A 387 13.38 -15.23 8.71
CA PHE A 387 12.77 -15.77 7.49
C PHE A 387 13.07 -14.86 6.28
N GLY A 388 12.88 -15.39 5.07
CA GLY A 388 13.15 -14.68 3.81
C GLY A 388 14.64 -14.44 3.58
N TRP A 389 15.42 -15.51 3.47
CA TRP A 389 16.86 -15.43 3.22
C TRP A 389 17.14 -15.26 1.74
N THR A 390 18.21 -14.54 1.42
CA THR A 390 18.56 -14.22 0.04
C THR A 390 19.95 -14.74 -0.31
N ILE A 391 20.01 -15.60 -1.32
CA ILE A 391 21.24 -15.96 -2.03
C ILE A 391 21.48 -14.94 -3.14
N LYS A 392 22.70 -14.42 -3.21
CA LYS A 392 23.18 -13.56 -4.29
C LYS A 392 24.06 -14.39 -5.23
N LEU A 393 23.64 -14.50 -6.49
CA LEU A 393 24.32 -15.21 -7.56
C LEU A 393 24.86 -14.20 -8.59
N THR A 394 26.14 -14.28 -8.90
CA THR A 394 26.76 -13.53 -10.00
C THR A 394 27.47 -14.48 -10.95
N GLY A 395 27.63 -14.09 -12.22
CA GLY A 395 28.23 -14.96 -13.23
C GLY A 395 27.37 -16.20 -13.50
N VAL A 396 26.05 -16.07 -13.38
CA VAL A 396 25.07 -17.08 -13.75
C VAL A 396 24.28 -16.58 -14.96
N GLU A 397 24.00 -17.48 -15.88
CA GLU A 397 23.14 -17.19 -17.03
C GLU A 397 21.69 -17.41 -16.69
#